data_AF-A0A0A2FWL7-F1
#
_entry.id   AF-A0A0A2FWL7-F1
#
_cell.length_a   1.000
_cell.length_b   1.000
_cell.length_c   1.000
_cell.angle_alpha   90.00
_cell.angle_beta   90.00
_cell.angle_gamma   90.00
#
_symmetry.space_group_name_H-M   'P 1'
#
loop_
_entity.id
_entity.type
_entity.pdbx_description
1 polymer ?
#
loop_
_entity_poly.entity_id
_entity_poly.type
_entity_poly.pdbx_seq_one_letter_code
_entity_poly.pdbx_strand_id
1 'polypeptide(L)' 'MTAEATKANFLVRVFRFYVNGFRSMTLGKTLWLIILIKLFIMFAILKLFFFPNYLKGKGDKDDRARYVQQELIDRSAAD' A
#
# COMPACT_ATOMS: atom_id res chain seq x y z
N MET A 1 -3.65 8.95 -46.49
CA MET A 1 -3.85 9.07 -45.03
C MET A 1 -4.71 7.89 -44.58
N THR A 2 -4.31 7.16 -43.52
CA THR A 2 -5.07 6.19 -42.68
C THR A 2 -4.40 4.81 -42.54
N ALA A 3 -3.33 4.73 -41.73
CA ALA A 3 -2.71 3.46 -41.32
C ALA A 3 -2.56 3.32 -39.79
N GLU A 4 -3.28 4.12 -39.00
CA GLU A 4 -3.11 4.20 -37.53
C GLU A 4 -4.23 3.49 -36.74
N ALA A 5 -5.31 3.02 -37.37
CA ALA A 5 -6.52 2.57 -36.65
C ALA A 5 -6.56 1.07 -36.29
N THR A 6 -5.56 0.25 -36.62
CA THR A 6 -5.68 -1.21 -36.44
C THR A 6 -5.25 -1.68 -35.05
N LYS A 7 -4.31 -0.99 -34.38
CA LYS A 7 -3.78 -1.44 -33.06
C LYS A 7 -4.72 -1.15 -31.89
N ALA A 8 -5.41 -0.02 -31.91
CA ALA A 8 -6.37 0.35 -30.87
C ALA A 8 -7.50 -0.70 -30.72
N ASN A 9 -7.92 -1.29 -31.84
CA ASN A 9 -8.99 -2.29 -31.85
C ASN A 9 -8.63 -3.60 -31.13
N PHE A 10 -7.37 -4.02 -31.15
CA PHE A 10 -6.96 -5.27 -30.49
C PHE A 10 -6.98 -5.13 -28.97
N LEU A 11 -6.37 -4.07 -28.43
CA LEU A 11 -6.41 -3.74 -27.00
C LEU A 11 -7.84 -3.57 -26.50
N VAL A 12 -8.68 -2.86 -27.26
CA VAL A 12 -10.11 -2.67 -26.94
C VAL A 12 -10.87 -3.99 -26.97
N ARG A 13 -10.54 -4.91 -27.90
CA ARG A 13 -11.18 -6.23 -27.99
C ARG A 13 -10.79 -7.13 -26.81
N VAL A 14 -9.50 -7.14 -26.45
CA VAL A 14 -8.99 -7.89 -25.28
C VAL A 14 -9.58 -7.31 -23.99
N PHE A 15 -9.61 -5.99 -23.84
CA PHE A 15 -10.24 -5.33 -22.70
C PHE A 15 -11.74 -5.64 -22.61
N ARG A 16 -12.47 -5.55 -23.72
CA ARG A 16 -13.90 -5.88 -23.77
C ARG A 16 -14.14 -7.36 -23.46
N PHE A 17 -13.30 -8.26 -23.94
CA PHE A 17 -13.39 -9.69 -23.63
C PHE A 17 -13.11 -9.97 -22.16
N TYR A 18 -12.07 -9.34 -21.58
CA TYR A 18 -11.76 -9.43 -20.16
C TYR A 18 -12.92 -8.90 -19.30
N VAL A 19 -13.42 -7.70 -19.59
CA VAL A 19 -14.55 -7.09 -18.87
C VAL A 19 -15.84 -7.91 -19.06
N ASN A 20 -16.12 -8.41 -20.27
CA ASN A 20 -17.31 -9.21 -20.52
C ASN A 20 -17.24 -10.59 -19.83
N GLY A 21 -16.13 -11.31 -19.93
CA GLY A 21 -15.93 -12.60 -19.26
C GLY A 21 -15.89 -12.47 -17.74
N PHE A 22 -15.28 -11.38 -17.25
CA PHE A 22 -15.27 -11.03 -15.83
C PHE A 22 -16.67 -10.71 -15.30
N ARG A 23 -17.51 -10.04 -16.10
CA ARG A 23 -18.88 -9.66 -15.71
C ARG A 23 -19.88 -10.79 -15.86
N SER A 24 -19.69 -11.72 -16.79
CA SER A 24 -20.61 -12.84 -17.06
C SER A 24 -20.46 -14.01 -16.09
N MET A 25 -19.39 -14.05 -15.30
CA MET A 25 -19.15 -15.12 -14.32
C MET A 25 -19.34 -14.63 -12.88
N THR A 26 -20.28 -15.24 -12.17
CA THR A 26 -20.43 -15.07 -10.72
C THR A 26 -19.13 -15.44 -9.98
N LEU A 27 -18.42 -16.46 -10.45
CA LEU A 27 -17.12 -16.88 -9.92
C LEU A 27 -16.04 -15.79 -10.06
N GLY A 28 -15.97 -15.08 -11.19
CA GLY A 28 -15.00 -14.01 -11.42
C GLY A 28 -15.22 -12.82 -10.49
N LYS A 29 -16.48 -12.40 -10.32
CA LYS A 29 -16.86 -11.35 -9.37
C LYS A 29 -16.52 -11.74 -7.93
N THR A 30 -16.84 -12.96 -7.52
CA THR A 30 -16.52 -13.45 -6.17
C THR A 30 -15.00 -13.48 -5.94
N LEU A 31 -14.23 -13.98 -6.90
CA LEU A 31 -12.77 -14.04 -6.77
C LEU A 31 -12.13 -12.64 -6.67
N TRP A 32 -12.59 -11.70 -7.48
CA TRP A 32 -12.09 -10.32 -7.42
C TRP A 32 -12.50 -9.61 -6.15
N LEU A 33 -13.72 -9.86 -5.67
CA LEU A 33 -14.17 -9.39 -4.37
C LEU A 33 -13.27 -9.94 -3.25
N ILE A 34 -12.89 -11.22 -3.31
CA ILE A 34 -11.93 -11.83 -2.37
C ILE A 34 -10.57 -11.13 -2.45
N ILE A 35 -10.04 -10.88 -3.66
CA ILE A 35 -8.76 -10.18 -3.84
C ILE A 35 -8.85 -8.76 -3.26
N LEU A 36 -9.92 -8.02 -3.54
CA LEU A 36 -10.14 -6.66 -3.05
C LEU A 36 -10.25 -6.64 -1.52
N ILE A 37 -11.03 -7.56 -0.94
CA ILE A 37 -11.15 -7.74 0.51
C ILE A 37 -9.79 -8.07 1.11
N LYS A 38 -9.03 -9.01 0.53
CA LYS A 38 -7.70 -9.37 1.03
C LYS A 38 -6.73 -8.20 0.95
N LEU A 39 -6.74 -7.43 -0.14
CA LEU A 39 -5.95 -6.21 -0.28
C LEU A 39 -6.32 -5.17 0.78
N PHE A 40 -7.62 -4.96 0.99
CA PHE A 40 -8.14 -4.03 2.00
C PHE A 40 -7.77 -4.48 3.42
N ILE A 41 -7.96 -5.76 3.75
CA ILE A 41 -7.61 -6.34 5.05
C ILE A 41 -6.11 -6.27 5.27
N MET A 42 -5.27 -6.64 4.30
CA MET A 42 -3.82 -6.53 4.43
C MET A 42 -3.38 -5.08 4.59
N PHE A 43 -3.94 -4.15 3.82
CA PHE A 43 -3.65 -2.73 3.95
C PHE A 43 -4.13 -2.17 5.29
N ALA A 44 -5.33 -2.55 5.74
CA ALA A 44 -5.92 -2.09 6.99
C ALA A 44 -5.20 -2.69 8.19
N ILE A 45 -4.86 -3.97 8.19
CA ILE A 45 -4.12 -4.61 9.30
C ILE A 45 -2.68 -4.13 9.30
N LEU A 46 -1.95 -4.09 8.17
CA LEU A 46 -0.61 -3.50 8.19
C LEU A 46 -0.70 -2.04 8.61
N LYS A 47 -1.61 -1.22 8.08
CA LYS A 47 -1.73 0.18 8.51
C LYS A 47 -2.11 0.30 9.98
N LEU A 48 -3.12 -0.42 10.45
CA LEU A 48 -3.63 -0.37 11.84
C LEU A 48 -2.81 -1.20 12.82
N PHE A 49 -1.87 -2.05 12.41
CA PHE A 49 -0.97 -2.76 13.32
C PHE A 49 0.42 -2.12 13.30
N PHE A 50 0.88 -1.74 12.12
CA PHE A 50 2.14 -1.03 11.94
C PHE A 50 2.04 0.38 12.52
N PHE A 51 0.93 1.14 12.35
CA PHE A 51 0.85 2.50 12.93
C PHE A 51 0.74 2.55 14.45
N PRO A 52 -0.15 1.82 15.16
CA PRO A 52 -0.18 1.88 16.61
C PRO A 52 0.98 1.15 17.26
N ASN A 53 1.63 0.11 16.69
CA ASN A 53 2.90 -0.35 17.30
C ASN A 53 4.08 0.58 16.99
N TYR A 54 4.10 1.29 15.86
CA TYR A 54 5.08 2.36 15.62
C TYR A 54 4.82 3.63 16.44
N LEU A 55 3.59 3.89 16.87
CA LEU A 55 3.19 5.13 17.57
C LEU A 55 2.96 4.92 19.07
N LYS A 56 2.37 3.80 19.49
CA LYS A 56 2.13 3.40 20.88
C LYS A 56 3.38 2.77 21.51
N GLY A 57 4.34 2.33 20.70
CA GLY A 57 5.70 2.00 21.10
C GLY A 57 6.64 3.20 21.24
N LYS A 58 6.14 4.45 21.14
CA LYS A 58 6.94 5.66 21.44
C LYS A 58 6.97 5.99 22.94
N GLY A 59 7.11 4.99 23.79
CA GLY A 59 7.80 5.20 25.07
C GLY A 59 9.31 5.40 24.86
N ASP A 60 9.85 5.00 23.71
CA ASP A 60 11.29 4.92 23.48
C ASP A 60 11.86 6.06 22.59
N LYS A 61 11.03 6.77 21.81
CA LYS A 61 11.53 7.89 20.98
C LYS A 61 11.77 9.18 21.77
N ASP A 62 10.96 9.45 22.79
CA ASP A 62 11.17 10.63 23.65
C ASP A 62 12.34 10.39 24.61
N ASP A 63 12.45 9.18 25.17
CA ASP A 63 13.55 8.78 26.05
C ASP A 63 14.90 8.73 25.32
N ARG A 64 14.96 8.20 24.09
CA ARG A 64 16.21 8.22 23.31
C ARG A 64 16.60 9.63 22.88
N ALA A 65 15.63 10.49 22.55
CA ALA A 65 15.94 11.88 22.20
C ALA A 65 16.51 12.64 23.41
N ARG A 66 15.94 12.41 24.61
CA ARG A 66 16.45 12.96 25.87
C ARG A 66 17.83 12.41 26.22
N TYR A 67 18.06 11.11 26.06
CA TYR A 67 19.37 10.49 26.34
C TYR A 67 20.46 11.01 25.40
N VAL A 68 20.17 11.17 24.10
CA VAL A 68 21.12 11.74 23.12
C VAL A 68 21.37 13.22 23.37
N GLN A 69 20.36 13.99 23.78
CA GLN A 69 20.57 15.39 24.20
C GLN A 69 21.47 15.50 25.42
N GLN A 70 21.26 14.64 26.43
CA GLN A 70 22.09 14.63 27.63
C GLN A 70 23.55 14.29 27.30
N GLU A 71 23.77 13.26 26.48
CA GLU A 71 25.10 12.83 26.05
C GLU A 71 25.83 13.89 25.21
N LEU A 72 25.11 14.64 24.36
CA LEU A 72 25.69 15.73 23.58
C LEU A 72 26.06 16.94 24.46
N ILE A 73 25.22 17.26 25.46
CA ILE A 73 25.51 18.34 26.41
C ILE A 73 26.74 17.97 27.27
N ASP A 74 26.78 16.76 27.82
CA ASP A 74 27.90 16.31 28.66
C ASP A 74 29.23 16.26 27.90
N ARG A 75 29.22 15.82 26.63
CA ARG A 75 30.43 15.84 25.80
C ARG A 75 30.87 17.26 25.43
N SER A 76 29.92 18.14 25.12
CA SER A 76 30.22 19.53 24.77
C SER A 76 30.69 20.39 25.94
N ALA A 77 30.42 19.96 27.17
CA ALA A 77 30.86 20.65 28.40
C ALA A 77 32.21 20.12 28.92
N ALA A 78 32.73 19.03 28.34
CA ALA A 78 33.99 18.40 28.72
C ALA A 78 35.19 18.76 27.82
N ASP A 79 34.95 19.51 26.74
CA ASP A 79 35.96 20.17 25.89
C ASP A 79 35.99 21.69 26.19
#